data_AF-A0A967UFC7-F1
#
_entry.id   AF-A0A967UFC7-F1
#
_cell.length_a   1.000
_cell.length_b   1.000
_cell.length_c   1.000
_cell.angle_alpha   90.00
_cell.angle_beta   90.00
_cell.angle_gamma   90.00
#
_symmetry.space_group_name_H-M   'P 1'
#
loop_
_entity.id
_entity.type
_entity.pdbx_description
1 polymer ?
#
loop_
_entity_poly.entity_id
_entity_poly.type
_entity_poly.pdbx_seq_one_letter_code
_entity_poly.pdbx_strand_id
1 'polypeptide(L)' 'TMVAKPATATPYSALALAVLAERAGIPKGVFSVVTGSSGAIGGEMTSNPVVRKLTFTGSTEIGKQLMEQCAA' A
#
# COMPACT_ATOMS: atom_id res chain seq x y z
N THR A 1 2.93 -11.35 3.13
CA THR A 1 3.70 -10.31 2.41
C THR A 1 2.96 -8.98 2.53
N MET A 2 3.60 -7.87 2.17
CA MET A 2 3.03 -6.52 2.27
C MET A 2 3.36 -5.73 1.01
N VAL A 3 2.35 -5.01 0.50
CA VAL A 3 2.52 -4.04 -0.59
C VAL A 3 2.11 -2.68 -0.06
N ALA A 4 3.04 -1.73 -0.05
CA ALA A 4 2.80 -0.37 0.42
C ALA A 4 2.68 0.60 -0.76
N LYS A 5 1.58 1.33 -0.81
CA LYS A 5 1.41 2.50 -1.68
C LYS A 5 1.62 3.77 -0.85
N PRO A 6 2.75 4.48 -0.98
CA PRO A 6 3.03 5.66 -0.16
C PRO A 6 2.28 6.89 -0.65
N ALA A 7 2.21 7.92 0.20
CA ALA A 7 1.67 9.22 -0.18
C ALA A 7 2.52 9.86 -1.30
N THR A 8 1.85 10.55 -2.24
CA THR A 8 2.51 11.21 -3.37
C THR A 8 3.48 12.32 -2.94
N ALA A 9 3.27 12.92 -1.76
CA ALA A 9 4.15 13.96 -1.21
C ALA A 9 5.46 13.41 -0.65
N THR A 10 5.51 12.13 -0.24
CA THR A 10 6.67 11.53 0.43
C THR A 10 7.06 10.14 -0.11
N PRO A 11 7.10 9.93 -1.45
CA PRO A 11 7.31 8.60 -2.03
C PRO A 11 8.73 8.08 -1.77
N TYR A 12 9.73 8.96 -1.76
CA TYR A 12 11.14 8.57 -1.64
C TYR A 12 11.48 8.00 -0.26
N SER A 13 10.83 8.47 0.81
CA SER A 13 11.03 7.91 2.15
C SER A 13 10.58 6.44 2.21
N ALA A 14 9.48 6.10 1.54
CA ALA A 14 9.02 4.71 1.47
C ALA A 14 9.93 3.84 0.60
N LEU A 15 10.46 4.37 -0.51
CA LEU A 15 11.48 3.67 -1.29
C LEU A 15 12.76 3.42 -0.46
N ALA A 16 13.19 4.39 0.34
CA ALA A 16 14.32 4.21 1.25
C ALA A 16 14.04 3.10 2.30
N LEU A 17 12.81 3.01 2.81
CA LEU A 17 12.41 1.90 3.69
C LEU A 17 12.52 0.53 3.00
N ALA A 18 12.20 0.43 1.71
CA ALA A 18 12.37 -0.82 0.96
C ALA A 18 13.86 -1.23 0.86
N VAL A 19 14.74 -0.26 0.63
CA VAL A 19 16.20 -0.50 0.63
C VAL A 19 16.70 -0.92 2.02
N LEU A 20 16.19 -0.28 3.08
CA LEU A 20 16.55 -0.65 4.45
C LEU A 20 16.04 -2.05 4.83
N ALA A 21 14.85 -2.43 4.37
CA ALA A 21 14.30 -3.77 4.55
C ALA A 21 15.21 -4.84 3.91
N GLU A 22 15.66 -4.61 2.67
CA GLU A 22 16.61 -5.50 1.99
C GLU A 22 17.94 -5.61 2.76
N ARG A 23 18.51 -4.48 3.19
CA ARG A 23 19.75 -4.46 4.00
C ARG A 23 19.61 -5.17 5.34
N ALA A 24 18.42 -5.14 5.92
CA ALA A 24 18.09 -5.85 7.16
C ALA A 24 17.87 -7.37 6.95
N GLY A 25 17.95 -7.86 5.71
CA GLY A 25 17.78 -9.27 5.38
C GLY A 25 16.32 -9.72 5.24
N ILE A 26 15.37 -8.79 5.08
CA ILE A 26 13.98 -9.15 4.78
C ILE A 26 13.93 -9.86 3.41
N PRO A 27 13.35 -11.08 3.34
CA PRO A 27 13.29 -11.82 2.08
C PRO A 27 12.56 -11.05 0.98
N LYS A 28 13.01 -11.21 -0.27
CA LYS A 28 12.38 -10.59 -1.44
C LYS A 28 10.89 -10.96 -1.51
N GLY A 29 10.06 -9.98 -1.85
CA GLY A 29 8.60 -10.15 -1.93
C GLY A 29 7.87 -10.09 -0.58
N VAL A 30 8.57 -10.05 0.56
CA VAL A 30 7.91 -9.85 1.87
C VAL A 30 7.42 -8.41 2.03
N PHE A 31 8.21 -7.44 1.57
CA PHE A 31 7.86 -6.02 1.55
C PHE A 31 8.11 -5.45 0.15
N SER A 32 7.10 -4.83 -0.45
CA SER A 32 7.18 -4.17 -1.75
C SER A 32 6.55 -2.79 -1.68
N VAL A 33 7.14 -1.81 -2.36
CA VAL A 33 6.63 -0.44 -2.42
C VAL A 33 6.26 -0.12 -3.86
N VAL A 34 5.02 0.33 -4.08
CA VAL A 34 4.51 0.69 -5.40
C VAL A 34 4.05 2.14 -5.38
N THR A 35 4.72 2.98 -6.14
CA THR A 35 4.37 4.39 -6.31
C THR A 35 3.49 4.57 -7.55
N GLY A 36 2.61 5.56 -7.54
CA GLY A 36 1.70 5.84 -8.67
C GLY A 36 0.36 6.40 -8.24
N SER A 37 -0.61 6.34 -9.15
CA SER A 37 -1.98 6.84 -8.93
C SER A 37 -2.65 6.19 -7.72
N SER A 38 -3.27 7.00 -6.85
CA SER A 38 -4.02 6.51 -5.69
C SER A 38 -5.29 5.77 -6.09
N GLY A 39 -6.03 6.29 -7.06
CA GLY A 39 -7.26 5.65 -7.52
C GLY A 39 -7.00 4.28 -8.16
N ALA A 40 -6.00 4.21 -9.05
CA ALA A 40 -5.70 2.97 -9.77
C ALA A 40 -5.15 1.88 -8.83
N ILE A 41 -4.13 2.20 -8.03
CA ILE A 41 -3.54 1.23 -7.11
C ILE A 41 -4.51 0.89 -5.97
N GLY A 42 -5.24 1.87 -5.45
CA GLY A 42 -6.25 1.67 -4.41
C GLY A 42 -7.36 0.75 -4.88
N GLY A 43 -7.90 0.97 -6.08
CA GLY A 43 -8.93 0.12 -6.68
C GLY A 43 -8.47 -1.32 -6.89
N GLU A 44 -7.23 -1.53 -7.35
CA GLU A 44 -6.65 -2.88 -7.43
C GLU A 44 -6.52 -3.51 -6.04
N MET A 45 -6.00 -2.78 -5.05
CA MET A 45 -5.82 -3.30 -3.69
C MET A 45 -7.15 -3.65 -3.00
N THR A 46 -8.24 -2.94 -3.30
CA THR A 46 -9.55 -3.20 -2.68
C THR A 46 -10.34 -4.30 -3.40
N SER A 47 -10.14 -4.50 -4.71
CA SER A 47 -10.88 -5.51 -5.51
C SER A 47 -10.13 -6.83 -5.72
N ASN A 48 -8.81 -6.87 -5.49
CA ASN A 48 -8.02 -8.06 -5.73
C ASN A 48 -8.29 -9.16 -4.68
N PRO A 49 -8.75 -10.36 -5.08
CA PRO A 49 -9.16 -11.42 -4.15
C PRO A 49 -8.00 -12.03 -3.34
N VAL A 50 -6.75 -11.76 -3.72
CA VAL A 50 -5.55 -12.20 -3.00
C VAL A 50 -5.26 -11.29 -1.80
N VAL A 51 -5.74 -10.04 -1.81
CA VAL A 51 -5.57 -9.12 -0.69
C VAL A 51 -6.49 -9.52 0.47
N ARG A 52 -5.90 -9.86 1.61
CA ARG A 52 -6.64 -10.31 2.81
C ARG A 52 -6.86 -9.23 3.85
N LYS A 53 -6.11 -8.13 3.77
CA LYS A 53 -6.15 -7.02 4.72
C LYS A 53 -5.67 -5.75 4.06
N LEU A 54 -6.46 -4.69 4.20
CA LEU A 54 -6.08 -3.33 3.87
C LEU A 54 -5.95 -2.51 5.15
N THR A 55 -4.87 -1.73 5.26
CA THR A 55 -4.70 -0.74 6.32
C THR A 55 -4.48 0.61 5.69
N PHE A 56 -5.16 1.62 6.22
CA PHE A 56 -5.16 2.95 5.67
C PHE A 56 -5.02 3.98 6.80
N THR A 57 -4.16 4.97 6.55
CA THR A 57 -4.02 6.16 7.39
C THR A 57 -4.10 7.36 6.47
N GLY A 58 -5.08 8.23 6.70
CA GLY A 58 -5.35 9.40 5.87
C GLY A 58 -6.66 10.07 6.27
N SER A 59 -7.33 10.72 5.33
CA SER A 59 -8.60 11.40 5.61
C SER A 59 -9.73 10.41 5.89
N THR A 60 -10.67 10.80 6.75
CA THR A 60 -11.86 10.00 7.07
C THR A 60 -12.71 9.69 5.85
N GLU A 61 -12.82 10.65 4.92
CA GLU A 61 -13.60 10.48 3.68
C GLU A 61 -13.06 9.33 2.83
N ILE A 62 -11.76 9.31 2.56
CA ILE A 62 -11.12 8.24 1.79
C ILE A 62 -11.17 6.91 2.57
N GLY A 63 -10.98 6.94 3.88
CA GLY A 63 -11.10 5.75 4.72
C GLY A 63 -12.47 5.08 4.59
N LYS A 64 -13.56 5.85 4.58
CA LYS A 64 -14.92 5.33 4.37
C LYS A 64 -15.08 4.69 2.98
N GLN A 65 -14.62 5.37 1.94
CA GLN A 65 -14.66 4.85 0.56
C GLN A 65 -13.89 3.52 0.44
N LEU A 66 -12.70 3.42 1.03
CA LEU A 66 -11.90 2.19 0.99
C LEU A 66 -12.57 1.05 1.78
N MET A 67 -13.21 1.35 2.92
CA MET A 67 -13.95 0.34 3.69
C MET A 67 -15.15 -0.20 2.88
N GLU A 68 -15.90 0.68 2.22
CA GLU A 68 -17.01 0.28 1.34
C GLU A 68 -16.50 -0.61 0.19
N GLN A 69 -15.39 -0.24 -0.45
CA GLN A 69 -14.80 -1.04 -1.54
C GLN A 69 -14.28 -2.40 -1.09
N CYS A 70 -13.71 -2.51 0.12
CA CYS A 70 -13.22 -3.79 0.65
C CYS A 70 -14.34 -4.75 1.09
N ALA A 71 -15.54 -4.23 1.33
CA ALA A 71 -16.68 -5.01 1.80
C ALA A 71 -17.52 -5.63 0.66
N ALA A 72 -17.28 -5.19 -0.58
CA ALA A 72 -17.92 -5.71 -1.79
C ALA A 72 -17.35 -7.09 -2.16
#